data_AF-A0A7D4AQI0-F1
#
_entry.id   AF-A0A7D4AQI0-F1
#
_cell.length_a   1.000
_cell.length_b   1.000
_cell.length_c   1.000
_cell.angle_alpha   90.00
_cell.angle_beta   90.00
_cell.angle_gamma   90.00
#
_symmetry.space_group_name_H-M   'P 1'
#
loop_
_entity.id
_entity.type
_entity.pdbx_description
1 polymer ?
#
loop_
_entity_poly.entity_id
_entity_poly.type
_entity_poly.pdbx_seq_one_letter_code
_entity_poly.pdbx_strand_id
1 'polypeptide(L)'
;MPAATPAGQALYVAGSFNNWEPGAAGYALTRQPTGTYELVLPATVRGPQEFKFTRGSWATGESDAAFQPVTNRRATFGNGPATLTFQVATWQDQRPGGVAAAVPKVHTAAANVRILADSFRLPQLNGRGRRVWLYLPPGYAGSRQQRYPVLYLQDGQNVFDDATSFSGEWGVDETLNQLATQDRHAAGCIVVAVDNGGARRLDEYSPWANAEYKKGGEGDQYTNFLALTLKPYIDAHYRTLPDAAHTAIAGSSMGGSLPCTQASSTQRYSGE
;
A
#
# COMPACT_ATOMS: atom_id res chain seq x y z
N MET A 1 4.90 -29.48 1.90
CA MET A 1 5.59 -28.54 2.80
C MET A 1 7.06 -28.93 2.94
N PRO A 2 7.97 -28.00 3.22
CA PRO A 2 9.38 -28.31 3.47
C PRO A 2 9.53 -29.25 4.67
N ALA A 3 10.45 -30.22 4.58
CA ALA A 3 10.69 -31.18 5.66
C ALA A 3 11.10 -30.50 6.99
N ALA A 4 11.77 -29.36 6.90
CA ALA A 4 12.21 -28.58 8.05
C ALA A 4 11.08 -27.79 8.75
N THR A 5 9.84 -27.82 8.25
CA THR A 5 8.70 -27.14 8.91
C THR A 5 8.51 -27.70 10.33
N PRO A 6 8.55 -26.87 11.40
CA PRO A 6 8.44 -27.39 12.76
C PRO A 6 7.11 -28.10 12.99
N ALA A 7 7.16 -29.23 13.71
CA ALA A 7 5.97 -30.01 14.01
C ALA A 7 4.97 -29.18 14.84
N GLY A 8 3.69 -29.20 14.45
CA GLY A 8 2.63 -28.46 15.14
C GLY A 8 2.61 -26.95 14.85
N GLN A 9 3.52 -26.43 14.02
CA GLN A 9 3.53 -25.02 13.66
C GLN A 9 2.29 -24.65 12.84
N ALA A 10 1.58 -23.62 13.29
CA ALA A 10 0.47 -23.04 12.53
C ALA A 10 1.00 -22.39 11.23
N LEU A 11 0.36 -22.72 10.12
CA LEU A 11 0.65 -22.16 8.80
C LEU A 11 -0.52 -21.26 8.40
N TYR A 12 -0.22 -20.18 7.69
CA TYR A 12 -1.21 -19.19 7.28
C TYR A 12 -1.03 -18.84 5.81
N VAL A 13 -2.11 -18.36 5.20
CA VAL A 13 -2.05 -17.68 3.90
C VAL A 13 -2.32 -16.19 4.12
N ALA A 14 -1.41 -15.33 3.69
CA ALA A 14 -1.59 -13.88 3.66
C ALA A 14 -1.68 -13.40 2.22
N GLY A 15 -2.68 -12.60 1.89
CA GLY A 15 -2.90 -12.12 0.53
C GLY A 15 -3.89 -10.97 0.45
N SER A 16 -4.24 -10.61 -0.79
CA SER A 16 -5.20 -9.55 -1.11
C SER A 16 -6.57 -9.73 -0.44
N PHE A 17 -6.94 -10.97 -0.12
CA PHE A 17 -8.20 -11.32 0.53
C PHE A 17 -8.19 -11.22 2.07
N ASN A 18 -7.05 -10.96 2.71
CA ASN A 18 -6.97 -10.82 4.17
C ASN A 18 -6.00 -9.71 4.62
N ASN A 19 -5.86 -8.67 3.78
CA ASN A 19 -5.01 -7.50 4.05
C ASN A 19 -3.55 -7.86 4.34
N TRP A 20 -3.04 -8.94 3.74
CA TRP A 20 -1.66 -9.35 3.93
C TRP A 20 -1.28 -9.53 5.42
N GLU A 21 -2.22 -10.00 6.25
CA GLU A 21 -1.96 -10.28 7.66
C GLU A 21 -1.35 -11.70 7.81
N PRO A 22 -0.04 -11.83 8.10
CA PRO A 22 0.67 -13.11 8.09
C PRO A 22 0.20 -14.08 9.17
N GLY A 23 -0.45 -13.61 10.24
CA GLY A 23 -0.95 -14.44 11.34
C GLY A 23 -2.47 -14.51 11.45
N ALA A 24 -3.22 -14.21 10.38
CA ALA A 24 -4.68 -14.13 10.46
C ALA A 24 -5.31 -15.51 10.75
N ALA A 25 -5.90 -15.67 11.95
CA ALA A 25 -6.46 -16.94 12.41
C ALA A 25 -7.52 -17.54 11.46
N GLY A 26 -8.33 -16.70 10.81
CA GLY A 26 -9.33 -17.14 9.82
C GLY A 26 -8.73 -17.71 8.51
N TYR A 27 -7.42 -17.59 8.32
CA TYR A 27 -6.69 -18.06 7.15
C TYR A 27 -5.56 -19.03 7.54
N ALA A 28 -5.69 -19.67 8.71
CA ALA A 28 -4.82 -20.76 9.14
C ALA A 28 -5.13 -22.03 8.33
N LEU A 29 -4.08 -22.69 7.84
CA LEU A 29 -4.22 -23.97 7.15
C LEU A 29 -4.42 -25.10 8.16
N THR A 30 -5.30 -26.03 7.82
CA THR A 30 -5.56 -27.24 8.58
C THR A 30 -4.71 -28.39 8.04
N ARG A 31 -4.00 -29.09 8.93
CA ARG A 31 -3.22 -30.26 8.56
C ARG A 31 -4.15 -31.47 8.36
N GLN A 32 -4.11 -32.05 7.18
CA GLN A 32 -4.86 -33.26 6.85
C GLN A 32 -4.14 -34.54 7.30
N PRO A 33 -4.85 -35.67 7.44
CA PRO A 33 -4.24 -36.98 7.77
C PRO A 33 -3.16 -37.42 6.77
N THR A 34 -3.32 -37.03 5.50
CA THR A 34 -2.36 -37.27 4.40
C THR A 34 -1.07 -36.47 4.53
N GLY A 35 -0.98 -35.54 5.48
CA GLY A 35 0.17 -34.65 5.67
C GLY A 35 0.15 -33.40 4.78
N THR A 36 -0.88 -33.21 3.95
CA THR A 36 -1.14 -31.94 3.25
C THR A 36 -1.72 -30.91 4.21
N TYR A 37 -1.62 -29.63 3.83
CA TYR A 37 -2.23 -28.52 4.56
C TYR A 37 -3.22 -27.85 3.65
N GLU A 38 -4.43 -27.61 4.15
CA GLU A 38 -5.55 -27.13 3.35
C GLU A 38 -6.24 -25.95 4.02
N LEU A 39 -6.71 -25.02 3.20
CA LEU A 39 -7.55 -23.91 3.61
C LEU A 39 -8.66 -23.77 2.57
N VAL A 40 -9.91 -23.77 3.03
CA VAL A 40 -11.05 -23.42 2.20
C VAL A 40 -11.25 -21.91 2.30
N LEU A 41 -10.98 -21.20 1.21
CA LEU A 41 -11.24 -19.77 1.16
C LEU A 41 -12.76 -19.51 1.11
N PRO A 42 -13.24 -18.41 1.74
CA PRO A 42 -14.64 -18.02 1.65
C PRO A 42 -15.08 -17.81 0.19
N ALA A 43 -16.34 -18.11 -0.12
CA ALA A 43 -16.91 -17.93 -1.46
C ALA A 43 -16.96 -16.47 -1.94
N THR A 44 -16.64 -15.52 -1.06
CA THR A 44 -16.47 -14.09 -1.36
C THR A 44 -15.12 -13.79 -2.02
N VAL A 45 -14.12 -14.67 -1.89
CA VAL A 45 -12.81 -14.50 -2.55
C VAL A 45 -12.92 -14.91 -4.01
N ARG A 46 -12.92 -13.91 -4.91
CA ARG A 46 -13.10 -14.10 -6.36
C ARG A 46 -12.13 -13.24 -7.17
N GLY A 47 -11.99 -13.58 -8.45
CA GLY A 47 -11.14 -12.85 -9.37
C GLY A 47 -9.64 -13.06 -9.08
N PRO A 48 -8.77 -12.18 -9.62
CA PRO A 48 -7.33 -12.28 -9.43
C PRO A 48 -6.96 -11.97 -7.98
N GLN A 49 -6.17 -12.85 -7.37
CA GLN A 49 -5.69 -12.73 -6.01
C GLN A 49 -4.18 -12.92 -5.97
N GLU A 50 -3.55 -12.16 -5.09
CA GLU A 50 -2.13 -12.31 -4.75
C GLU A 50 -2.00 -12.81 -3.32
N PHE A 51 -1.04 -13.70 -3.05
CA PHE A 51 -0.84 -14.25 -1.70
C PHE A 51 0.55 -14.85 -1.50
N LYS A 52 0.87 -15.15 -0.23
CA LYS A 52 2.04 -15.89 0.24
C LYS A 52 1.70 -16.77 1.44
N PHE A 53 2.48 -17.83 1.62
CA PHE A 53 2.43 -18.67 2.81
C PHE A 53 3.39 -18.16 3.88
N THR A 54 2.94 -18.19 5.14
CA THR A 54 3.78 -17.80 6.29
C THR A 54 3.51 -18.70 7.49
N ARG A 55 4.34 -18.57 8.52
CA ARG A 55 4.15 -19.24 9.82
C ARG A 55 3.73 -18.28 10.93
N GLY A 56 3.08 -17.17 10.56
CA GLY A 56 2.52 -16.18 11.49
C GLY A 56 3.20 -14.81 11.44
N SER A 57 4.32 -14.69 10.73
CA SER A 57 5.02 -13.41 10.51
C SER A 57 5.76 -13.40 9.17
N TRP A 58 6.09 -12.21 8.67
CA TRP A 58 6.89 -12.05 7.46
C TRP A 58 8.32 -12.57 7.58
N ALA A 59 8.92 -12.52 8.78
CA ALA A 59 10.22 -13.14 9.05
C ALA A 59 10.20 -14.67 8.87
N THR A 60 9.01 -15.28 9.00
CA THR A 60 8.76 -16.71 8.83
C THR A 60 8.02 -17.02 7.53
N GLY A 61 8.09 -16.11 6.55
CA GLY A 61 7.46 -16.26 5.24
C GLY A 61 8.14 -17.34 4.41
N GLU A 62 7.45 -17.81 3.37
CA GLU A 62 8.04 -18.69 2.38
C GLU A 62 9.22 -18.05 1.63
N SER A 63 10.13 -18.90 1.17
CA SER A 63 11.30 -18.54 0.39
C SER A 63 11.63 -19.59 -0.67
N ASP A 64 12.52 -19.24 -1.58
CA ASP A 64 13.10 -20.16 -2.55
C ASP A 64 14.15 -21.08 -1.91
N ALA A 65 14.69 -22.03 -2.67
CA ALA A 65 15.71 -22.97 -2.16
C ALA A 65 17.01 -22.29 -1.65
N ALA A 66 17.25 -21.03 -2.02
CA ALA A 66 18.38 -20.22 -1.56
C ALA A 66 18.01 -19.31 -0.37
N PHE A 67 16.85 -19.55 0.26
CA PHE A 67 16.29 -18.78 1.37
C PHE A 67 16.02 -17.31 1.05
N GLN A 68 15.87 -16.95 -0.22
CA GLN A 68 15.48 -15.60 -0.63
C GLN A 68 13.96 -15.42 -0.59
N PRO A 69 13.45 -14.23 -0.24
CA PRO A 69 12.03 -13.93 -0.34
C PRO A 69 11.53 -14.15 -1.77
N VAL A 70 10.44 -14.92 -1.92
CA VAL A 70 9.80 -15.11 -3.23
C VAL A 70 8.83 -13.99 -3.56
N THR A 71 8.55 -13.78 -4.84
CA THR A 71 7.49 -12.86 -5.30
C THR A 71 6.10 -13.35 -4.88
N ASN A 72 5.11 -12.47 -4.93
CA ASN A 72 3.72 -12.83 -4.62
C ASN A 72 3.24 -13.93 -5.57
N ARG A 73 2.60 -14.97 -5.02
CA ARG A 73 1.89 -15.96 -5.82
C ARG A 73 0.63 -15.33 -6.37
N ARG A 74 0.18 -15.77 -7.55
CA ARG A 74 -1.02 -15.26 -8.22
C ARG A 74 -1.95 -16.41 -8.58
N ALA A 75 -3.25 -16.23 -8.32
CA ALA A 75 -4.30 -17.15 -8.75
C ALA A 75 -5.60 -16.40 -9.05
N THR A 76 -6.41 -16.93 -9.97
CA THR A 76 -7.73 -16.37 -10.29
C THR A 76 -8.82 -17.33 -9.83
N PHE A 77 -9.71 -16.87 -8.95
CA PHE A 77 -10.81 -17.67 -8.40
C PHE A 77 -12.12 -17.38 -9.14
N GLY A 78 -12.71 -18.42 -9.73
CA GLY A 78 -13.96 -18.35 -10.50
C GLY A 78 -15.22 -18.55 -9.66
N ASN A 79 -16.33 -18.88 -10.32
CA ASN A 79 -17.64 -19.02 -9.67
C ASN A 79 -17.92 -20.41 -9.08
N GLY A 80 -17.03 -21.39 -9.30
CA GLY A 80 -17.17 -22.76 -8.83
C GLY A 80 -16.03 -23.20 -7.90
N PRO A 81 -16.20 -24.34 -7.21
CA PRO A 81 -15.14 -24.90 -6.39
C PRO A 81 -13.91 -25.21 -7.26
N ALA A 82 -12.75 -24.76 -6.80
CA ALA A 82 -11.47 -25.02 -7.43
C ALA A 82 -10.45 -25.35 -6.35
N THR A 83 -9.67 -26.41 -6.57
CA THR A 83 -8.56 -26.79 -5.70
C THR A 83 -7.26 -26.42 -6.39
N LEU A 84 -6.45 -25.60 -5.74
CA LEU A 84 -5.12 -25.22 -6.20
C LEU A 84 -4.07 -25.81 -5.27
N THR A 85 -3.04 -26.42 -5.86
CA THR A 85 -1.96 -27.06 -5.11
C THR A 85 -0.69 -26.23 -5.23
N PHE A 86 -0.08 -25.93 -4.09
CA PHE A 86 1.18 -25.17 -4.03
C PHE A 86 2.23 -25.93 -3.24
N GLN A 87 3.49 -25.74 -3.63
CA GLN A 87 4.64 -26.22 -2.89
C GLN A 87 5.43 -25.02 -2.35
N VAL A 88 5.56 -24.97 -1.02
CA VAL A 88 6.52 -24.11 -0.33
C VAL A 88 7.86 -24.84 -0.32
N ALA A 89 8.92 -24.19 -0.81
CA ALA A 89 10.25 -24.78 -0.93
C ALA A 89 11.00 -24.77 0.41
N THR A 90 11.06 -23.62 1.07
CA THR A 90 11.60 -23.47 2.43
C THR A 90 11.02 -22.23 3.13
N TRP A 91 11.47 -21.94 4.35
CA TRP A 91 11.08 -20.78 5.15
C TRP A 91 12.27 -19.84 5.36
N GLN A 92 12.04 -18.52 5.34
CA GLN A 92 13.11 -17.50 5.41
C GLN A 92 14.00 -17.63 6.66
N ASP A 93 13.41 -17.99 7.79
CA ASP A 93 14.10 -18.14 9.07
C ASP A 93 14.81 -19.48 9.26
N GLN A 94 14.74 -20.39 8.29
CA GLN A 94 15.42 -21.67 8.32
C GLN A 94 16.74 -21.70 7.56
N ARG A 95 17.22 -20.52 7.13
CA ARG A 95 18.50 -20.38 6.46
C ARG A 95 19.63 -20.90 7.37
N PRO A 96 20.51 -21.80 6.88
CA PRO A 96 21.72 -22.19 7.60
C PRO A 96 22.56 -20.95 7.91
N GLY A 97 22.84 -20.71 9.20
CA GLY A 97 23.49 -19.48 9.69
C GLY A 97 22.54 -18.43 10.27
N GLY A 98 21.23 -18.72 10.36
CA GLY A 98 20.19 -17.83 10.89
C GLY A 98 19.49 -17.01 9.81
N VAL A 99 18.44 -16.26 10.20
CA VAL A 99 17.86 -15.23 9.32
C VAL A 99 18.99 -14.32 8.86
N ALA A 100 19.20 -14.20 7.55
CA ALA A 100 20.02 -13.10 7.08
C ALA A 100 19.37 -11.83 7.62
N ALA A 101 20.14 -11.01 8.32
CA ALA A 101 19.69 -9.67 8.67
C ALA A 101 19.09 -9.08 7.39
N ALA A 102 17.87 -8.55 7.47
CA ALA A 102 17.26 -7.87 6.34
C ALA A 102 18.33 -6.94 5.78
N VAL A 103 18.73 -7.15 4.52
CA VAL A 103 19.71 -6.28 3.89
C VAL A 103 19.13 -4.88 4.05
N PRO A 104 19.83 -3.96 4.74
CA PRO A 104 19.31 -2.62 4.92
C PRO A 104 18.96 -2.08 3.55
N LYS A 105 17.69 -1.77 3.35
CA LYS A 105 17.23 -1.19 2.10
C LYS A 105 17.96 0.13 1.90
N VAL A 106 18.37 0.39 0.66
CA VAL A 106 19.15 1.58 0.32
C VAL A 106 18.17 2.72 0.05
N HIS A 107 18.54 3.93 0.46
CA HIS A 107 17.74 5.11 0.10
C HIS A 107 17.83 5.37 -1.40
N THR A 108 16.69 5.47 -2.08
CA THR A 108 16.60 5.64 -3.54
C THR A 108 16.00 6.97 -3.96
N ALA A 109 15.32 7.67 -3.03
CA ALA A 109 14.66 8.95 -3.30
C ALA A 109 15.57 9.97 -4.01
N ALA A 110 15.04 10.54 -5.09
CA ALA A 110 15.69 11.61 -5.83
C ALA A 110 15.82 12.88 -5.00
N ALA A 111 16.81 13.72 -5.33
CA ALA A 111 17.13 14.94 -4.59
C ALA A 111 16.00 16.00 -4.55
N ASN A 112 15.00 15.89 -5.44
CA ASN A 112 13.82 16.76 -5.47
C ASN A 112 12.62 16.20 -4.69
N VAL A 113 12.80 15.08 -3.99
CA VAL A 113 11.90 14.58 -2.96
C VAL A 113 12.36 15.08 -1.59
N ARG A 114 11.42 15.49 -0.74
CA ARG A 114 11.68 15.83 0.65
C ARG A 114 10.52 15.44 1.55
N ILE A 115 10.82 15.25 2.83
CA ILE A 115 9.79 15.18 3.87
C ILE A 115 9.24 16.60 4.07
N LEU A 116 7.95 16.79 3.79
CA LEU A 116 7.25 18.04 4.06
C LEU A 116 7.09 18.25 5.57
N ALA A 117 6.72 17.18 6.27
CA ALA A 117 6.61 17.12 7.72
C ALA A 117 6.67 15.65 8.15
N ASP A 118 7.46 15.33 9.18
CA ASP A 118 7.47 13.99 9.79
C ASP A 118 6.19 13.69 10.58
N SER A 119 5.50 14.74 11.04
CA SER A 119 4.26 14.66 11.82
C SER A 119 3.34 15.82 11.45
N PHE A 120 2.80 15.79 10.24
CA PHE A 120 1.73 16.70 9.82
C PHE A 120 0.49 16.42 10.66
N ARG A 121 -0.13 17.45 11.23
CA ARG A 121 -1.28 17.28 12.13
C ARG A 121 -2.55 17.00 11.33
N LEU A 122 -3.38 16.05 11.79
CA LEU A 122 -4.66 15.65 11.19
C LEU A 122 -5.81 15.99 12.14
N PRO A 123 -6.32 17.23 12.13
CA PRO A 123 -7.39 17.66 13.03
C PRO A 123 -8.64 16.76 12.96
N GLN A 124 -9.01 16.32 11.76
CA GLN A 124 -10.20 15.49 11.50
C GLN A 124 -10.03 14.06 12.04
N LEU A 125 -8.80 13.65 12.34
CA LEU A 125 -8.45 12.33 12.85
C LEU A 125 -7.88 12.44 14.28
N ASN A 126 -8.54 13.24 15.12
CA ASN A 126 -8.22 13.45 16.54
C ASN A 126 -6.83 14.04 16.79
N GLY A 127 -6.31 14.84 15.84
CA GLY A 127 -5.02 15.51 15.98
C GLY A 127 -3.81 14.58 15.88
N ARG A 128 -3.98 13.36 15.35
CA ARG A 128 -2.87 12.45 15.01
C ARG A 128 -1.85 13.14 14.12
N GLY A 129 -0.62 12.61 14.11
CA GLY A 129 0.46 13.03 13.23
C GLY A 129 0.65 12.05 12.07
N ARG A 130 0.95 12.57 10.87
CA ARG A 130 1.33 11.75 9.71
C ARG A 130 2.52 12.33 8.97
N ARG A 131 3.46 11.49 8.58
CA ARG A 131 4.51 11.90 7.67
C ARG A 131 3.93 12.17 6.27
N VAL A 132 4.26 13.34 5.75
CA VAL A 132 3.90 13.76 4.39
C VAL A 132 5.17 14.04 3.61
N TRP A 133 5.23 13.48 2.42
CA TRP A 133 6.31 13.64 1.46
C TRP A 133 5.90 14.62 0.38
N LEU A 134 6.89 15.28 -0.19
CA LEU A 134 6.71 16.23 -1.27
C LEU A 134 7.79 16.01 -2.34
N TYR A 135 7.34 15.77 -3.55
CA TYR A 135 8.15 15.85 -4.76
C TYR A 135 7.83 17.15 -5.49
N LEU A 136 8.88 17.86 -5.90
CA LEU A 136 8.77 19.02 -6.77
C LEU A 136 9.39 18.71 -8.13
N PRO A 137 8.72 19.04 -9.25
CA PRO A 137 9.23 18.70 -10.57
C PRO A 137 10.56 19.44 -10.86
N PRO A 138 11.45 18.87 -11.69
CA PRO A 138 12.66 19.54 -12.11
C PRO A 138 12.39 20.96 -12.62
N GLY A 139 13.24 21.91 -12.25
CA GLY A 139 13.09 23.32 -12.64
C GLY A 139 12.09 24.14 -11.81
N TYR A 140 11.35 23.53 -10.86
CA TYR A 140 10.39 24.24 -10.00
C TYR A 140 10.96 25.51 -9.36
N ALA A 141 12.21 25.48 -8.87
CA ALA A 141 12.85 26.62 -8.24
C ALA A 141 13.16 27.78 -9.22
N GLY A 142 13.41 27.48 -10.50
CA GLY A 142 13.72 28.47 -11.54
C GLY A 142 12.49 29.13 -12.14
N SER A 143 11.38 28.38 -12.29
CA SER A 143 10.14 28.85 -12.91
C SER A 143 9.21 29.54 -11.92
N ARG A 144 9.51 30.80 -11.55
CA ARG A 144 8.77 31.54 -10.50
C ARG A 144 7.29 31.76 -10.76
N GLN A 145 6.87 31.81 -12.02
CA GLN A 145 5.47 32.05 -12.41
C GLN A 145 4.71 30.77 -12.79
N GLN A 146 5.43 29.67 -12.99
CA GLN A 146 4.81 28.42 -13.40
C GLN A 146 4.07 27.78 -12.22
N ARG A 147 2.84 27.35 -12.47
CA ARG A 147 2.00 26.61 -11.55
C ARG A 147 1.82 25.18 -12.06
N TYR A 148 1.62 24.25 -11.14
CA TYR A 148 1.67 22.83 -11.42
C TYR A 148 0.40 22.13 -10.94
N PRO A 149 -0.11 21.13 -11.67
CA PRO A 149 -1.11 20.21 -11.13
C PRO A 149 -0.51 19.43 -9.95
N VAL A 150 -1.39 18.92 -9.07
CA VAL A 150 -0.99 18.18 -7.86
C VAL A 150 -1.58 16.78 -7.87
N LEU A 151 -0.71 15.78 -7.67
CA LEU A 151 -1.08 14.39 -7.47
C LEU A 151 -0.91 14.01 -5.99
N TYR A 152 -2.01 13.65 -5.34
CA TYR A 152 -2.00 13.15 -3.97
C TYR A 152 -1.93 11.62 -3.97
N LEU A 153 -0.83 11.05 -3.46
CA LEU A 153 -0.63 9.61 -3.39
C LEU A 153 -0.79 9.08 -1.96
N GLN A 154 -1.53 7.98 -1.84
CA GLN A 154 -1.71 7.26 -0.59
C GLN A 154 -0.61 6.20 -0.40
N ASP A 155 -0.33 5.81 0.84
CA ASP A 155 0.76 4.89 1.20
C ASP A 155 2.16 5.45 0.87
N GLY A 156 2.38 6.71 1.26
CA GLY A 156 3.58 7.51 0.97
C GLY A 156 4.92 6.84 1.23
N GLN A 157 4.99 5.95 2.22
CA GLN A 157 6.20 5.20 2.54
C GLN A 157 6.69 4.29 1.40
N ASN A 158 5.85 3.98 0.42
CA ASN A 158 6.22 3.14 -0.72
C ASN A 158 6.49 3.96 -1.98
N VAL A 159 6.26 5.27 -1.96
CA VAL A 159 6.13 6.07 -3.18
C VAL A 159 7.48 6.47 -3.78
N PHE A 160 8.42 6.90 -2.93
CA PHE A 160 9.67 7.56 -3.36
C PHE A 160 10.96 6.94 -2.82
N ASP A 161 10.89 6.03 -1.84
CA ASP A 161 12.11 5.57 -1.17
C ASP A 161 12.00 4.10 -0.77
N ASP A 162 12.87 3.26 -1.35
CA ASP A 162 12.89 1.83 -1.05
C ASP A 162 13.22 1.58 0.42
N ALA A 163 14.09 2.41 1.02
CA ALA A 163 14.42 2.31 2.43
C ALA A 163 13.20 2.40 3.37
N THR A 164 12.17 3.15 2.97
CA THR A 164 10.93 3.29 3.74
C THR A 164 9.81 2.36 3.28
N SER A 165 10.00 1.69 2.14
CA SER A 165 8.99 0.85 1.51
C SER A 165 8.70 -0.40 2.34
N PHE A 166 7.45 -0.85 2.34
CA PHE A 166 7.08 -2.12 2.94
C PHE A 166 7.43 -3.29 2.01
N SER A 167 6.97 -3.25 0.76
CA SER A 167 7.12 -4.34 -0.22
C SER A 167 7.72 -3.86 -1.55
N GLY A 168 8.72 -2.99 -1.46
CA GLY A 168 9.35 -2.37 -2.62
C GLY A 168 8.77 -1.00 -2.92
N GLU A 169 9.64 -0.16 -3.46
CA GLU A 169 9.30 1.17 -3.92
C GLU A 169 8.47 1.16 -5.21
N TRP A 170 7.68 2.21 -5.43
CA TRP A 170 6.92 2.44 -6.66
C TRP A 170 7.72 3.21 -7.73
N GLY A 171 8.78 3.93 -7.35
CA GLY A 171 9.67 4.64 -8.28
C GLY A 171 9.01 5.83 -8.99
N VAL A 172 8.18 6.59 -8.26
CA VAL A 172 7.38 7.68 -8.85
C VAL A 172 8.26 8.85 -9.26
N ASP A 173 9.24 9.23 -8.43
CA ASP A 173 10.13 10.35 -8.67
C ASP A 173 11.11 10.07 -9.81
N GLU A 174 11.68 8.87 -9.94
CA GLU A 174 12.51 8.51 -11.09
C GLU A 174 11.69 8.54 -12.38
N THR A 175 10.48 7.99 -12.35
CA THR A 175 9.59 7.99 -13.52
C THR A 175 9.25 9.42 -13.94
N LEU A 176 8.87 10.29 -13.00
CA LEU A 176 8.54 11.69 -13.31
C LEU A 176 9.77 12.50 -13.76
N ASN A 177 10.94 12.27 -13.16
CA ASN A 177 12.18 12.90 -13.58
C ASN A 177 12.56 12.48 -15.01
N GLN A 178 12.44 11.19 -15.33
CA GLN A 178 12.68 10.68 -16.68
C GLN A 178 11.70 11.30 -17.68
N LEU A 179 10.40 11.34 -17.38
CA LEU A 179 9.39 11.97 -18.24
C LEU A 179 9.65 13.46 -18.47
N ALA A 180 10.11 14.18 -17.44
CA ALA A 180 10.49 15.59 -17.56
C ALA A 180 11.66 15.79 -18.54
N THR A 181 12.63 14.88 -18.58
CA THR A 181 13.77 14.97 -19.53
C THR A 181 13.41 14.62 -20.98
N GLN A 182 12.31 13.90 -21.20
CA GLN A 182 11.88 13.47 -22.54
C GLN A 182 10.91 14.46 -23.22
N ASP A 183 10.63 15.60 -22.58
CA ASP A 183 9.74 16.67 -23.05
C ASP A 183 8.31 16.23 -23.44
N ARG A 184 7.90 15.03 -23.00
CA ARG A 184 6.57 14.45 -23.28
C ARG A 184 5.46 15.08 -22.44
N HIS A 185 5.82 15.73 -21.33
CA HIS A 185 4.93 16.47 -20.44
C HIS A 185 5.67 17.67 -19.84
N ALA A 186 5.93 18.69 -20.67
CA ALA A 186 6.76 19.87 -20.38
C ALA A 186 6.42 20.67 -19.09
N ALA A 187 5.30 20.40 -18.43
CA ALA A 187 4.92 21.07 -17.19
C ALA A 187 5.28 20.27 -15.92
N GLY A 188 5.39 18.93 -15.95
CA GLY A 188 5.50 18.12 -14.74
C GLY A 188 4.32 18.28 -13.76
N CYS A 189 4.40 17.66 -12.59
CA CYS A 189 3.41 17.83 -11.50
C CYS A 189 4.10 17.84 -10.14
N ILE A 190 3.43 18.41 -9.14
CA ILE A 190 3.80 18.24 -7.74
C ILE A 190 3.18 16.94 -7.26
N VAL A 191 3.93 16.11 -6.52
CA VAL A 191 3.38 14.92 -5.87
C VAL A 191 3.45 15.10 -4.36
N VAL A 192 2.31 14.90 -3.70
CA VAL A 192 2.18 14.92 -2.25
C VAL A 192 1.81 13.52 -1.81
N ALA A 193 2.71 12.82 -1.12
CA ALA A 193 2.47 11.45 -0.70
C ALA A 193 2.27 11.38 0.81
N VAL A 194 1.20 10.72 1.25
CA VAL A 194 0.80 10.63 2.66
C VAL A 194 1.03 9.20 3.14
N ASP A 195 1.91 9.01 4.13
CA ASP A 195 2.10 7.71 4.77
C ASP A 195 0.74 7.16 5.24
N ASN A 196 0.61 5.84 5.36
CA ASN A 196 -0.59 5.26 5.95
C ASN A 196 -0.58 5.23 7.48
N GLY A 197 -1.76 4.92 8.05
CA GLY A 197 -2.06 4.69 9.46
C GLY A 197 -1.29 3.61 10.21
N GLY A 198 -0.41 2.83 9.56
CA GLY A 198 0.07 1.58 10.12
C GLY A 198 -1.11 0.70 10.52
N ALA A 199 -1.24 0.40 11.82
CA ALA A 199 -2.39 -0.36 12.35
C ALA A 199 -3.77 0.28 12.02
N ARG A 200 -3.82 1.60 11.86
CA ARG A 200 -5.03 2.39 11.56
C ARG A 200 -5.31 2.55 10.07
N ARG A 201 -4.46 2.01 9.19
CA ARG A 201 -4.62 2.14 7.73
C ARG A 201 -6.01 1.69 7.25
N LEU A 202 -6.53 0.60 7.81
CA LEU A 202 -7.87 0.09 7.50
C LEU A 202 -8.99 1.01 7.99
N ASP A 203 -8.79 1.61 9.16
CA ASP A 203 -9.77 2.54 9.75
C ASP A 203 -9.90 3.79 8.89
N GLU A 204 -8.74 4.37 8.55
CA GLU A 204 -8.61 5.62 7.80
C GLU A 204 -9.02 5.46 6.32
N TYR A 205 -8.90 4.27 5.73
CA TYR A 205 -9.25 4.07 4.31
C TYR A 205 -10.64 3.48 4.07
N SER A 206 -11.38 3.13 5.12
CA SER A 206 -12.73 2.54 4.97
C SER A 206 -13.80 3.54 5.41
N PRO A 207 -14.77 3.90 4.54
CA PRO A 207 -15.89 4.77 4.92
C PRO A 207 -16.75 4.19 6.05
N TRP A 208 -16.84 2.86 6.09
CA TRP A 208 -17.72 2.09 6.95
C TRP A 208 -16.91 1.25 7.92
N ALA A 209 -17.42 1.09 9.14
CA ALA A 209 -16.92 0.11 10.07
C ALA A 209 -17.33 -1.30 9.59
N ASN A 210 -16.37 -2.22 9.53
CA ASN A 210 -16.62 -3.61 9.27
C ASN A 210 -16.70 -4.39 10.60
N ALA A 211 -17.86 -4.99 10.86
CA ALA A 211 -18.13 -5.71 12.11
C ALA A 211 -17.31 -7.01 12.27
N GLU A 212 -16.94 -7.66 11.16
CA GLU A 212 -16.15 -8.89 11.14
C GLU A 212 -14.69 -8.62 11.52
N TYR A 213 -14.11 -7.55 10.96
CA TYR A 213 -12.70 -7.19 11.20
C TYR A 213 -12.50 -6.18 12.34
N LYS A 214 -13.59 -5.65 12.93
CA LYS A 214 -13.59 -4.61 13.97
C LYS A 214 -12.70 -3.41 13.62
N LYS A 215 -12.70 -3.02 12.34
CA LYS A 215 -11.89 -1.94 11.75
C LYS A 215 -12.73 -1.15 10.75
N GLY A 216 -12.31 0.07 10.43
CA GLY A 216 -13.01 0.97 9.50
C GLY A 216 -13.76 2.11 10.19
N GLY A 217 -14.38 2.98 9.38
CA GLY A 217 -15.26 4.05 9.86
C GLY A 217 -14.57 5.40 10.06
N GLU A 218 -13.32 5.56 9.61
CA GLU A 218 -12.62 6.85 9.61
C GLU A 218 -12.37 7.42 8.19
N GLY A 219 -12.92 6.79 7.14
CA GLY A 219 -12.74 7.20 5.75
C GLY A 219 -13.20 8.62 5.45
N ASP A 220 -14.34 9.05 6.00
CA ASP A 220 -14.86 10.41 5.83
C ASP A 220 -13.95 11.44 6.52
N GLN A 221 -13.46 11.11 7.72
CA GLN A 221 -12.53 11.94 8.47
C GLN A 221 -11.20 12.08 7.73
N TYR A 222 -10.68 11.00 7.17
CA TYR A 222 -9.46 11.01 6.37
C TYR A 222 -9.62 11.86 5.10
N THR A 223 -10.75 11.69 4.40
CA THR A 223 -11.04 12.44 3.19
C THR A 223 -11.25 13.94 3.49
N ASN A 224 -11.91 14.27 4.61
CA ASN A 224 -12.03 15.64 5.08
C ASN A 224 -10.67 16.23 5.47
N PHE A 225 -9.75 15.45 6.04
CA PHE A 225 -8.38 15.88 6.27
C PHE A 225 -7.69 16.27 4.95
N LEU A 226 -7.80 15.43 3.92
CA LEU A 226 -7.20 15.73 2.61
C LEU A 226 -7.79 17.02 2.01
N ALA A 227 -9.12 17.11 1.95
CA ALA A 227 -9.82 18.19 1.28
C ALA A 227 -9.78 19.53 2.03
N LEU A 228 -9.90 19.51 3.37
CA LEU A 228 -10.09 20.70 4.19
C LEU A 228 -8.83 21.12 4.95
N THR A 229 -7.76 20.33 4.92
CA THR A 229 -6.53 20.65 5.66
C THR A 229 -5.29 20.49 4.81
N LEU A 230 -5.02 19.30 4.26
CA LEU A 230 -3.79 19.09 3.51
C LEU A 230 -3.78 19.88 2.19
N LYS A 231 -4.83 19.76 1.37
CA LYS A 231 -4.89 20.46 0.08
C LYS A 231 -4.81 21.99 0.24
N PRO A 232 -5.58 22.65 1.11
CA PRO A 232 -5.44 24.09 1.36
C PRO A 232 -4.04 24.49 1.82
N TYR A 233 -3.39 23.67 2.66
CA TYR A 233 -2.00 23.91 3.06
C TYR A 233 -1.06 23.86 1.85
N ILE A 234 -1.17 22.84 1.00
CA ILE A 234 -0.32 22.72 -0.19
C ILE A 234 -0.55 23.89 -1.16
N ASP A 235 -1.81 24.25 -1.42
CA ASP A 235 -2.15 25.35 -2.34
C ASP A 235 -1.67 26.72 -1.83
N ALA A 236 -1.61 26.92 -0.51
CA ALA A 236 -1.13 28.16 0.09
C ALA A 236 0.41 28.28 0.09
N HIS A 237 1.13 27.16 0.11
CA HIS A 237 2.59 27.14 0.28
C HIS A 237 3.35 26.79 -1.00
N TYR A 238 2.67 26.25 -2.02
CA TYR A 238 3.27 25.81 -3.28
C TYR A 238 2.54 26.42 -4.49
N ARG A 239 3.22 26.45 -5.63
CA ARG A 239 2.67 26.99 -6.88
C ARG A 239 1.79 25.94 -7.54
N THR A 240 0.60 25.75 -7.00
CA THR A 240 -0.38 24.80 -7.53
C THR A 240 -1.35 25.46 -8.50
N LEU A 241 -1.96 24.62 -9.34
CA LEU A 241 -3.24 24.86 -10.01
C LEU A 241 -4.34 24.24 -9.12
N PRO A 242 -5.08 25.03 -8.33
CA PRO A 242 -5.86 24.51 -7.21
C PRO A 242 -7.23 23.95 -7.62
N ASP A 243 -7.66 24.09 -8.87
CA ASP A 243 -8.95 23.60 -9.33
C ASP A 243 -8.97 22.06 -9.44
N ALA A 244 -10.18 21.51 -9.53
CA ALA A 244 -10.39 20.07 -9.56
C ALA A 244 -9.80 19.40 -10.81
N ALA A 245 -9.75 20.09 -11.96
CA ALA A 245 -9.21 19.50 -13.19
C ALA A 245 -7.68 19.29 -13.13
N HIS A 246 -7.00 19.97 -12.21
CA HIS A 246 -5.56 19.87 -11.98
C HIS A 246 -5.20 19.19 -10.65
N THR A 247 -6.19 18.59 -9.97
CA THR A 247 -5.99 17.84 -8.73
C THR A 247 -6.36 16.39 -8.95
N ALA A 248 -5.41 15.48 -8.74
CA ALA A 248 -5.64 14.04 -8.80
C ALA A 248 -5.33 13.38 -7.46
N ILE A 249 -6.03 12.30 -7.15
CA ILE A 249 -5.76 11.44 -6.00
C ILE A 249 -5.65 9.99 -6.48
N ALA A 250 -4.62 9.28 -6.04
CA ALA A 250 -4.41 7.88 -6.38
C ALA A 250 -3.74 7.11 -5.25
N GLY A 251 -3.75 5.79 -5.33
CA GLY A 251 -3.12 4.90 -4.38
C GLY A 251 -3.24 3.44 -4.82
N SER A 252 -2.51 2.55 -4.17
CA SER A 252 -2.54 1.12 -4.49
C SER A 252 -3.53 0.38 -3.60
N SER A 253 -4.29 -0.54 -4.18
CA SER A 253 -5.25 -1.41 -3.48
C SER A 253 -6.25 -0.60 -2.65
N MET A 254 -6.25 -0.74 -1.32
CA MET A 254 -7.14 0.01 -0.44
C MET A 254 -6.91 1.53 -0.49
N GLY A 255 -5.67 1.98 -0.75
CA GLY A 255 -5.38 3.39 -0.99
C GLY A 255 -6.01 3.94 -2.29
N GLY A 256 -6.38 3.06 -3.22
CA GLY A 256 -7.10 3.40 -4.46
C GLY A 256 -8.63 3.29 -4.35
N SER A 257 -9.17 2.65 -3.28
CA SER A 257 -10.63 2.49 -3.10
C SER A 257 -11.31 3.77 -2.59
N LEU A 258 -10.58 4.63 -1.88
CA LEU A 258 -11.05 5.94 -1.42
C LEU A 258 -11.40 6.89 -2.60
N PRO A 259 -10.53 7.12 -3.61
CA PRO A 259 -10.85 7.95 -4.79
C PRO A 259 -12.18 7.61 -5.49
N CYS A 260 -12.52 6.32 -5.57
CA CYS A 260 -13.65 5.83 -6.38
C CYS A 260 -15.01 6.05 -5.70
N THR A 261 -15.07 5.98 -4.37
CA THR A 261 -16.33 6.15 -3.62
C THR A 261 -16.80 7.61 -3.59
N GLN A 262 -15.87 8.57 -3.61
CA GLN A 262 -16.25 9.98 -3.55
C GLN A 262 -16.57 10.58 -4.93
N ALA A 263 -15.87 10.16 -6.01
CA ALA A 263 -16.20 10.56 -7.38
C ALA A 263 -17.64 10.17 -7.79
N SER A 264 -18.18 9.11 -7.18
CA SER A 264 -19.57 8.67 -7.39
C SER A 264 -20.59 9.36 -6.47
N SER A 265 -20.16 9.95 -5.34
CA SER A 265 -21.06 10.69 -4.44
C SER A 265 -21.28 12.14 -4.85
N THR A 266 -20.30 12.79 -5.50
CA THR A 266 -20.44 14.19 -5.99
C THR A 266 -21.34 14.33 -7.22
N GLN A 267 -21.71 13.23 -7.90
CA GLN A 267 -22.68 13.25 -9.00
C GLN A 267 -24.15 13.17 -8.55
N ARG A 268 -24.45 12.95 -7.27
CA ARG A 268 -25.85 12.74 -6.80
C ARG A 268 -26.55 13.96 -6.21
N TYR A 269 -25.95 15.15 -6.25
CA TYR A 269 -26.63 16.40 -5.87
C TYR A 269 -26.70 17.37 -7.06
N SER A 270 -27.49 16.99 -8.05
CA SER A 270 -28.09 17.93 -9.01
C SER A 270 -29.36 17.29 -9.56
N GLY A 271 -30.51 17.67 -9.00
CA GLY A 271 -31.83 17.21 -9.42
C GLY A 271 -32.88 17.74 -8.46
N GLU A 272 -33.43 18.90 -8.85
CA GLU A 272 -34.69 19.60 -8.47
C GLU A 272 -35.26 19.44 -7.05
#